data_AF-A0A3N9U4K2-F1
#
_entry.id   AF-A0A3N9U4K2-F1
#
_cell.length_a   1.000
_cell.length_b   1.000
_cell.length_c   1.000
_cell.angle_alpha   90.00
_cell.angle_beta   90.00
_cell.angle_gamma   90.00
#
_symmetry.space_group_name_H-M   'P 1'
#
loop_
_entity.id
_entity.type
_entity.pdbx_description
1 polymer ?
#
loop_
_entity_poly.entity_id
_entity_poly.type
_entity_poly.pdbx_seq_one_letter_code
_entity_poly.pdbx_strand_id
1 'polypeptide(L)'
;MPNTLFLKKSTSKVPDVKPVNNFKDEPLSPWKVALIDDEDDVISVSELVLKRVLVDSRPLEFLKAHSAEEAKQLFEQHTDIALALVDVVMEDDHAGLDLVKWIREKNKNTTTRLVLRTGQPGEAPEEDVIREYDINDYKNKTELNSTRLKTTIYSAIRSYRDIIEVEQGHRGLEDVVSATTRVLQASTSESYCVQVLREIKDLIGQQDVSFYLQYQLVNALGNQERILLCYDGVNYQIDVDLEHDIFPNHIRMQVNKALHDEKNTTSEDTFCNFTRLADTRESAVLVTFLSPLSQLTARLLNVMLTKISIIFENLTRQEDIERTQQELMYILGEAIEKRSKETGSHVRRVSLICEFLAQRLGLDERLVQLIKHATPMHDIGKIAVPESILHKPGKLDTEEWDIMKTHAPVGFDLLCNSKRALPQIGASIALFHHEKWDGFGYPVGLQGADIPVEGRIMAIADVIDALAARRSYKEPWSPDRILELLKEERGRHFDPEICDLAINNFDRIMALRDIYPD
;
A
#
# COMPACT_ATOMS: atom_id res chain seq x y z
N MET A 1 -12.03 4.18 20.18
CA MET A 1 -12.12 5.35 19.25
C MET A 1 -12.45 4.85 17.85
N PRO A 2 -13.12 5.63 16.96
CA PRO A 2 -13.31 5.20 15.57
C PRO A 2 -11.94 5.02 14.91
N ASN A 3 -11.82 3.97 14.13
CA ASN A 3 -10.63 3.63 13.37
C ASN A 3 -10.30 4.80 12.41
N THR A 4 -9.07 5.33 12.48
CA THR A 4 -8.65 6.53 11.75
C THR A 4 -8.34 6.27 10.28
N LEU A 5 -7.91 5.06 9.91
CA LEU A 5 -7.92 4.64 8.51
C LEU A 5 -9.36 4.45 8.03
N PHE A 6 -10.31 4.03 8.87
CA PHE A 6 -11.68 3.66 8.49
C PHE A 6 -12.72 4.62 9.08
N LEU A 7 -12.45 5.92 9.02
CA LEU A 7 -13.48 6.92 9.26
C LEU A 7 -14.54 6.78 8.16
N LYS A 8 -15.79 6.52 8.57
CA LYS A 8 -16.95 6.40 7.69
C LYS A 8 -17.08 7.68 6.84
N LYS A 9 -16.59 7.64 5.60
CA LYS A 9 -16.81 8.68 4.59
C LYS A 9 -17.77 8.12 3.55
N SER A 10 -19.00 8.60 3.61
CA SER A 10 -20.01 8.32 2.58
C SER A 10 -20.01 9.47 1.59
N THR A 11 -19.59 9.21 0.35
CA THR A 11 -20.02 10.00 -0.80
C THR A 11 -21.01 9.16 -1.60
N SER A 12 -22.17 9.75 -1.88
CA SER A 12 -23.43 9.10 -2.21
C SER A 12 -23.47 8.27 -3.51
N LYS A 13 -24.30 7.20 -3.45
CA LYS A 13 -24.98 6.40 -4.49
C LYS A 13 -24.18 5.95 -5.73
N VAL A 14 -23.88 4.65 -5.70
CA VAL A 14 -23.45 3.78 -6.81
C VAL A 14 -24.47 3.83 -7.97
N PRO A 15 -24.06 4.11 -9.23
CA PRO A 15 -24.92 3.91 -10.39
C PRO A 15 -25.00 2.42 -10.76
N ASP A 16 -26.17 1.97 -11.20
CA ASP A 16 -26.36 0.66 -11.83
C ASP A 16 -25.52 0.60 -13.11
N VAL A 17 -24.44 -0.19 -13.10
CA VAL A 17 -23.66 -0.51 -14.30
C VAL A 17 -24.49 -1.49 -15.13
N LYS A 18 -24.95 -1.04 -16.30
CA LYS A 18 -25.65 -1.89 -17.27
C LYS A 18 -24.64 -2.73 -18.07
N PRO A 19 -24.95 -4.00 -18.37
CA PRO A 19 -24.12 -4.80 -19.26
C PRO A 19 -24.27 -4.27 -20.70
N VAL A 20 -23.15 -4.01 -21.38
CA VAL A 20 -23.13 -3.61 -22.79
C VAL A 20 -22.45 -4.68 -23.64
N ASN A 21 -23.28 -5.31 -24.47
CA ASN A 21 -23.06 -5.98 -25.76
C ASN A 21 -21.72 -6.67 -26.08
N ASN A 22 -21.87 -7.96 -26.39
CA ASN A 22 -21.00 -8.83 -27.19
C ASN A 22 -20.22 -8.11 -28.30
N PHE A 23 -18.89 -8.10 -28.18
CA PHE A 23 -17.99 -7.88 -29.29
C PHE A 23 -17.33 -9.20 -29.72
N LYS A 24 -17.25 -9.36 -31.04
CA LYS A 24 -16.68 -10.50 -31.76
C LYS A 24 -15.15 -10.49 -31.63
N ASP A 25 -14.58 -11.69 -31.50
CA ASP A 25 -13.15 -11.98 -31.57
C ASP A 25 -12.42 -11.13 -32.61
N GLU A 26 -11.52 -10.25 -32.18
CA GLU A 26 -10.52 -9.67 -33.09
C GLU A 26 -9.59 -10.79 -33.56
N PRO A 27 -9.31 -10.90 -34.87
CA PRO A 27 -8.43 -11.93 -35.38
C PRO A 27 -7.00 -11.74 -34.86
N LEU A 28 -6.45 -12.77 -34.24
CA LEU A 28 -5.06 -12.81 -33.76
C LEU A 28 -4.08 -12.46 -34.90
N SER A 29 -3.08 -11.64 -34.62
CA SER A 29 -2.08 -11.20 -35.60
C SER A 29 -1.33 -12.39 -36.21
N PRO A 30 -0.84 -12.33 -37.46
CA PRO A 30 -0.04 -13.41 -38.03
C PRO A 30 1.29 -13.62 -37.29
N TRP A 31 1.89 -14.81 -37.42
CA TRP A 31 3.25 -15.07 -36.97
C TRP A 31 4.25 -14.61 -38.03
N LYS A 32 5.17 -13.69 -37.67
CA LYS A 32 6.21 -13.23 -38.59
C LYS A 32 7.33 -14.26 -38.70
N VAL A 33 7.61 -14.66 -39.93
CA VAL A 33 8.70 -15.58 -40.31
C VAL A 33 9.62 -14.86 -41.27
N ALA A 34 10.87 -14.66 -40.89
CA ALA A 34 11.90 -14.12 -41.77
C ALA A 34 12.47 -15.24 -42.67
N LEU A 35 12.49 -15.00 -43.96
CA LEU A 35 13.14 -15.85 -44.97
C LEU A 35 14.34 -15.06 -45.51
N ILE A 36 15.55 -15.52 -45.16
CA ILE A 36 16.81 -14.84 -45.44
C ILE A 36 17.68 -15.78 -46.28
N ASP A 37 17.81 -15.46 -47.56
CA ASP A 37 18.50 -16.26 -48.58
C ASP A 37 18.80 -15.32 -49.77
N ASP A 38 19.97 -15.39 -50.37
CA ASP A 38 20.30 -14.61 -51.57
C ASP A 38 19.62 -15.18 -52.84
N GLU A 39 19.19 -16.45 -52.80
CA GLU A 39 18.46 -17.11 -53.86
C GLU A 39 16.92 -16.87 -53.80
N ASP A 40 16.40 -16.07 -54.74
CA ASP A 40 14.96 -15.80 -54.89
C ASP A 40 14.08 -17.05 -55.01
N ASP A 41 14.59 -18.07 -55.71
CA ASP A 41 13.89 -19.34 -55.90
C ASP A 41 13.70 -20.07 -54.57
N VAL A 42 14.68 -20.03 -53.67
CA VAL A 42 14.62 -20.69 -52.35
C VAL A 42 13.60 -19.98 -51.44
N ILE A 43 13.57 -18.65 -51.45
CA ILE A 43 12.56 -17.86 -50.73
C ILE A 43 11.17 -18.19 -51.26
N SER A 44 10.98 -18.17 -52.58
CA SER A 44 9.70 -18.42 -53.24
C SER A 44 9.16 -19.83 -52.97
N VAL A 45 10.02 -20.85 -53.01
CA VAL A 45 9.67 -22.24 -52.69
C VAL A 45 9.30 -22.37 -51.21
N SER A 46 10.07 -21.76 -50.31
CA SER A 46 9.80 -21.77 -48.87
C SER A 46 8.44 -21.14 -48.57
N GLU A 47 8.15 -19.99 -49.16
CA GLU A 47 6.86 -19.32 -49.02
C GLU A 47 5.71 -20.20 -49.55
N LEU A 48 5.85 -20.78 -50.75
CA LEU A 48 4.81 -21.62 -51.36
C LEU A 48 4.44 -22.82 -50.48
N VAL A 49 5.45 -23.48 -49.89
CA VAL A 49 5.24 -24.64 -48.99
C VAL A 49 4.54 -24.23 -47.70
N LEU A 50 4.84 -23.03 -47.20
CA LEU A 50 4.40 -22.55 -45.88
C LEU A 50 3.13 -21.69 -45.91
N LYS A 51 2.71 -21.17 -47.06
CA LYS A 51 1.57 -20.25 -47.21
C LYS A 51 0.25 -20.74 -46.63
N ARG A 52 0.05 -22.06 -46.53
CA ARG A 52 -1.16 -22.69 -45.97
C ARG A 52 -0.98 -23.23 -44.55
N VAL A 53 0.19 -23.04 -43.95
CA VAL A 53 0.45 -23.47 -42.58
C VAL A 53 -0.24 -22.50 -41.62
N LEU A 54 -1.00 -23.07 -40.69
CA LEU A 54 -1.56 -22.37 -39.54
C LEU A 54 -0.91 -22.95 -38.29
N VAL A 55 -0.34 -22.09 -37.45
CA VAL A 55 0.18 -22.45 -36.12
C VAL A 55 -0.72 -21.79 -35.09
N ASP A 56 -1.38 -22.60 -34.26
CA ASP A 56 -2.39 -22.15 -33.29
C ASP A 56 -3.49 -21.28 -33.93
N SER A 57 -3.97 -21.72 -35.10
CA SER A 57 -4.99 -21.04 -35.92
C SER A 57 -4.57 -19.67 -36.47
N ARG A 58 -3.29 -19.28 -36.34
CA ARG A 58 -2.75 -18.03 -36.87
C ARG A 58 -2.00 -18.28 -38.19
N PRO A 59 -2.20 -17.45 -39.22
CA PRO A 59 -1.42 -17.52 -40.46
C PRO A 59 0.01 -17.03 -40.26
N LEU A 60 0.88 -17.32 -41.23
CA LEU A 60 2.24 -16.82 -41.28
C LEU A 60 2.32 -15.56 -42.14
N GLU A 61 3.06 -14.57 -41.67
CA GLU A 61 3.48 -13.39 -42.43
C GLU A 61 4.97 -13.56 -42.76
N PHE A 62 5.36 -13.41 -44.02
CA PHE A 62 6.74 -13.62 -44.45
C PHE A 62 7.46 -12.29 -44.63
N LEU A 63 8.55 -12.11 -43.89
CA LEU A 63 9.50 -11.02 -44.07
C LEU A 63 10.67 -11.56 -44.90
N LYS A 64 11.13 -10.82 -45.90
CA LYS A 64 12.11 -11.32 -46.87
C LYS A 64 13.34 -10.42 -46.88
N ALA A 65 14.51 -11.03 -46.91
CA ALA A 65 15.78 -10.34 -47.11
C ALA A 65 16.70 -11.20 -47.98
N HIS A 66 17.43 -10.55 -48.87
CA HIS A 66 18.36 -11.17 -49.82
C HIS A 66 19.83 -11.00 -49.42
N SER A 67 20.06 -10.33 -48.29
CA SER A 67 21.39 -10.01 -47.76
C SER A 67 21.38 -10.01 -46.24
N ALA A 68 22.56 -10.20 -45.64
CA ALA A 68 22.74 -10.03 -44.20
C ALA A 68 22.38 -8.61 -43.75
N GLU A 69 22.64 -7.59 -44.58
CA GLU A 69 22.34 -6.20 -44.26
C GLU A 69 20.84 -5.89 -44.30
N GLU A 70 20.11 -6.39 -45.30
CA GLU A 70 18.65 -6.29 -45.32
C GLU A 70 18.02 -7.03 -44.14
N ALA A 71 18.57 -8.19 -43.78
CA ALA A 71 18.08 -8.95 -42.63
C ALA A 71 18.25 -8.15 -41.32
N LYS A 72 19.38 -7.46 -41.11
CA LYS A 72 19.55 -6.57 -39.94
C LYS A 72 18.47 -5.51 -39.89
N GLN A 73 18.15 -4.87 -41.02
CA GLN A 73 17.07 -3.88 -41.09
C GLN A 73 15.70 -4.47 -40.70
N LEU A 74 15.40 -5.70 -41.11
CA LEU A 74 14.18 -6.38 -40.68
C LEU A 74 14.13 -6.56 -39.16
N PHE A 75 15.23 -6.99 -38.53
CA PHE A 75 15.31 -7.18 -37.08
C PHE A 75 15.31 -5.86 -36.28
N GLU A 76 15.70 -4.75 -36.90
CA GLU A 76 15.54 -3.41 -36.32
C GLU A 76 14.11 -2.89 -36.42
N GLN A 77 13.40 -3.22 -37.50
CA GLN A 77 12.01 -2.80 -37.74
C GLN A 77 10.98 -3.67 -37.01
N HIS A 78 11.29 -4.95 -36.81
CA HIS A 78 10.37 -5.94 -36.26
C HIS A 78 11.00 -6.66 -35.07
N THR A 79 10.49 -6.36 -33.87
CA THR A 79 10.93 -7.01 -32.63
C THR A 79 10.19 -8.32 -32.34
N ASP A 80 9.17 -8.65 -33.14
CA ASP A 80 8.24 -9.76 -32.92
C ASP A 80 8.38 -10.90 -33.96
N ILE A 81 9.54 -10.99 -34.62
CA ILE A 81 9.86 -12.09 -35.55
C ILE A 81 9.90 -13.39 -34.75
N ALA A 82 8.99 -14.32 -35.03
CA ALA A 82 8.89 -15.59 -34.30
C ALA A 82 10.01 -16.55 -34.70
N LEU A 83 10.32 -16.59 -36.00
CA LEU A 83 11.29 -17.50 -36.59
C LEU A 83 12.03 -16.80 -37.73
N ALA A 84 13.33 -17.07 -37.87
CA ALA A 84 14.10 -16.76 -39.07
C ALA A 84 14.72 -18.03 -39.64
N LEU A 85 14.47 -18.27 -40.93
CA LEU A 85 15.20 -19.24 -41.74
C LEU A 85 16.34 -18.49 -42.42
N VAL A 86 17.58 -18.81 -42.08
CA VAL A 86 18.77 -18.06 -42.52
C VAL A 86 19.68 -19.00 -43.29
N ASP A 87 20.06 -18.63 -44.51
CA ASP A 87 21.11 -19.35 -45.23
C ASP A 87 22.49 -19.04 -44.64
N VAL A 88 23.34 -20.06 -44.56
CA VAL A 88 24.70 -19.92 -44.00
C VAL A 88 25.59 -19.12 -44.95
N VAL A 89 25.53 -19.45 -46.25
CA VAL A 89 26.33 -18.85 -47.32
C VAL A 89 25.42 -17.94 -48.13
N MET A 90 25.76 -16.66 -48.23
CA MET A 90 25.01 -15.68 -49.04
C MET A 90 26.01 -14.84 -49.84
N GLU A 91 26.20 -13.57 -49.49
CA GLU A 91 27.16 -12.69 -50.17
C GLU A 91 28.62 -13.12 -49.96
N ASP A 92 28.86 -13.79 -48.83
CA ASP A 92 30.10 -14.49 -48.50
C ASP A 92 29.79 -15.78 -47.71
N ASP A 93 30.82 -16.61 -47.53
CA ASP A 93 30.71 -17.95 -46.93
C ASP A 93 30.27 -17.94 -45.44
N HIS A 94 30.31 -16.77 -44.77
CA HIS A 94 30.04 -16.63 -43.34
C HIS A 94 28.92 -15.62 -43.04
N ALA A 95 28.33 -14.99 -44.05
CA ALA A 95 27.36 -13.90 -43.90
C ALA A 95 26.18 -14.28 -42.99
N GLY A 96 25.65 -15.50 -43.13
CA GLY A 96 24.58 -16.01 -42.28
C GLY A 96 24.99 -16.22 -40.82
N LEU A 97 26.20 -16.71 -40.59
CA LEU A 97 26.76 -16.91 -39.24
C LEU A 97 27.01 -15.58 -38.54
N ASP A 98 27.57 -14.61 -39.27
CA ASP A 98 27.81 -13.25 -38.77
C ASP A 98 26.50 -12.52 -38.44
N LEU A 99 25.46 -12.73 -39.26
CA LEU A 99 24.12 -12.23 -38.98
C LEU A 99 23.55 -12.83 -37.67
N VAL A 100 23.62 -14.15 -37.49
CA VAL A 100 23.17 -14.81 -36.25
C VAL A 100 23.89 -14.22 -35.03
N LYS A 101 25.21 -14.07 -35.12
CA LYS A 101 26.01 -13.47 -34.06
C LYS A 101 25.59 -12.04 -33.76
N TRP A 102 25.33 -11.24 -34.80
CA TRP A 102 24.82 -9.88 -34.63
C TRP A 102 23.43 -9.85 -33.96
N ILE A 103 22.51 -10.74 -34.33
CA ILE A 103 21.16 -10.83 -33.75
C ILE A 103 21.25 -11.09 -32.24
N ARG A 104 22.11 -12.02 -31.82
CA ARG A 104 22.26 -12.43 -30.42
C ARG A 104 23.09 -11.46 -29.58
N GLU A 105 24.23 -11.00 -30.09
CA GLU A 105 25.18 -10.20 -29.30
C GLU A 105 24.89 -8.69 -29.36
N LYS A 106 24.54 -8.17 -30.55
CA LYS A 106 24.35 -6.71 -30.76
C LYS A 106 22.90 -6.29 -30.65
N ASN A 107 22.00 -6.95 -31.39
CA ASN A 107 20.56 -6.67 -31.33
C ASN A 107 19.93 -7.19 -30.02
N LYS A 108 20.60 -8.14 -29.34
CA LYS A 108 20.17 -8.77 -28.07
C LYS A 108 18.79 -9.43 -28.17
N ASN A 109 18.41 -9.88 -29.35
CA ASN A 109 17.19 -10.64 -29.52
C ASN A 109 17.50 -12.09 -29.15
N THR A 110 17.02 -12.53 -27.99
CA THR A 110 17.17 -13.89 -27.47
C THR A 110 15.93 -14.75 -27.70
N THR A 111 14.86 -14.18 -28.28
CA THR A 111 13.53 -14.80 -28.37
C THR A 111 13.24 -15.37 -29.75
N THR A 112 13.59 -14.68 -30.85
CA THR A 112 13.40 -15.21 -32.21
C THR A 112 14.12 -16.54 -32.37
N ARG A 113 13.42 -17.55 -32.91
CA ARG A 113 14.05 -18.83 -33.22
C ARG A 113 14.87 -18.73 -34.50
N LEU A 114 16.13 -19.13 -34.47
CA LEU A 114 17.03 -19.07 -35.64
C LEU A 114 17.26 -20.49 -36.15
N VAL A 115 16.91 -20.72 -37.41
CA VAL A 115 17.13 -22.00 -38.10
C VAL A 115 18.05 -21.76 -39.27
N LEU A 116 19.26 -22.31 -39.19
CA LEU A 116 20.24 -22.20 -40.25
C LEU A 116 19.98 -23.25 -41.34
N ARG A 117 20.16 -22.85 -42.59
CA ARG A 117 20.10 -23.72 -43.77
C ARG A 117 21.43 -23.65 -44.51
N THR A 118 21.90 -24.75 -45.09
CA THR A 118 23.07 -24.74 -45.98
C THR A 118 22.93 -25.76 -47.11
N GLY A 119 23.44 -25.46 -48.29
CA GLY A 119 23.64 -26.43 -49.37
C GLY A 119 24.93 -27.25 -49.24
N GLN A 120 25.91 -26.77 -48.45
CA GLN A 120 27.26 -27.35 -48.34
C GLN A 120 27.70 -27.45 -46.86
N PRO A 121 27.48 -28.59 -46.18
CA PRO A 121 27.82 -28.77 -44.76
C PRO A 121 29.33 -28.94 -44.47
N GLY A 122 30.20 -28.80 -45.49
CA GLY A 122 31.62 -29.15 -45.40
C GLY A 122 32.53 -28.10 -44.75
N GLU A 123 32.11 -26.84 -44.67
CA GLU A 123 32.96 -25.74 -44.18
C GLU A 123 32.80 -25.46 -42.67
N ALA A 124 31.63 -25.78 -42.10
CA ALA A 124 31.38 -25.70 -40.67
C ALA A 124 30.50 -26.89 -40.23
N PRO A 125 31.03 -27.84 -39.44
CA PRO A 125 30.25 -28.96 -38.94
C PRO A 125 29.04 -28.49 -38.12
N GLU A 126 27.88 -29.11 -38.33
CA GLU A 126 26.61 -28.77 -37.65
C GLU A 126 26.77 -28.65 -36.13
N GLU A 127 27.50 -29.56 -35.50
CA GLU A 127 27.72 -29.58 -34.04
C GLU A 127 28.51 -28.37 -33.55
N ASP A 128 29.51 -27.91 -34.32
CA ASP A 128 30.32 -26.75 -33.96
C ASP A 128 29.51 -25.45 -34.11
N VAL A 129 28.69 -25.35 -35.17
CA VAL A 129 27.83 -24.18 -35.38
C VAL A 129 26.78 -24.08 -34.27
N ILE A 130 26.13 -25.18 -33.90
CA ILE A 130 25.14 -25.19 -32.81
C ILE A 130 25.80 -24.85 -31.46
N ARG A 131 27.06 -25.25 -31.24
CA ARG A 131 27.78 -24.97 -29.99
C ARG A 131 28.24 -23.52 -29.90
N GLU A 132 28.72 -22.94 -30.99
CA GLU A 132 29.33 -21.61 -31.01
C GLU A 132 28.33 -20.49 -31.27
N TYR A 133 27.21 -20.80 -31.93
CA TYR A 133 26.16 -19.84 -32.27
C TYR A 133 24.86 -20.25 -31.58
N ASP A 134 24.22 -19.30 -30.88
CA ASP A 134 22.94 -19.50 -30.18
C ASP A 134 21.76 -19.59 -31.17
N ILE A 135 21.70 -20.73 -31.87
CA ILE A 135 20.68 -21.11 -32.85
C ILE A 135 19.80 -22.23 -32.31
N ASN A 136 18.67 -22.46 -32.97
CA ASN A 136 17.67 -23.44 -32.53
C ASN A 136 17.63 -24.70 -33.38
N ASP A 137 18.08 -24.62 -34.64
CA ASP A 137 18.19 -25.78 -35.51
C ASP A 137 19.17 -25.48 -36.66
N TYR A 138 19.76 -26.52 -37.21
CA TYR A 138 20.63 -26.48 -38.39
C TYR A 138 20.17 -27.56 -39.37
N LYS A 139 20.01 -27.21 -40.65
CA LYS A 139 19.42 -28.11 -41.64
C LYS A 139 20.10 -28.00 -43.00
N ASN A 140 20.37 -29.14 -43.63
CA ASN A 140 20.83 -29.15 -45.01
C ASN A 140 19.66 -28.87 -45.98
N LYS A 141 19.84 -27.97 -46.96
CA LYS A 141 18.85 -27.62 -48.00
C LYS A 141 18.35 -28.88 -48.74
N THR A 142 19.22 -29.86 -48.97
CA THR A 142 18.86 -31.12 -49.66
C THR A 142 17.99 -32.07 -48.84
N GLU A 143 18.02 -31.93 -47.52
CA GLU A 143 17.28 -32.76 -46.57
C GLU A 143 15.91 -32.17 -46.17
N LEU A 144 15.64 -30.94 -46.60
CA LEU A 144 14.51 -30.12 -46.20
C LEU A 144 13.31 -30.33 -47.13
N ASN A 145 12.69 -31.50 -47.05
CA ASN A 145 11.42 -31.74 -47.76
C ASN A 145 10.25 -30.95 -47.11
N SER A 146 9.13 -30.86 -47.83
CA SER A 146 7.95 -30.09 -47.38
C SER A 146 7.45 -30.47 -45.98
N THR A 147 7.48 -31.77 -45.65
CA THR A 147 7.06 -32.26 -44.32
C THR A 147 8.02 -31.82 -43.23
N ARG A 148 9.33 -31.97 -43.46
CA ARG A 148 10.38 -31.56 -42.51
C ARG A 148 10.36 -30.05 -42.27
N LEU A 149 10.22 -29.25 -43.33
CA LEU A 149 10.11 -27.80 -43.20
C LEU A 149 8.92 -27.43 -42.32
N LYS A 150 7.74 -28.00 -42.58
CA LYS A 150 6.54 -27.77 -41.76
C LYS A 150 6.75 -28.16 -40.30
N THR A 151 7.35 -29.33 -40.01
CA THR A 151 7.60 -29.74 -38.62
C THR A 151 8.57 -28.81 -37.90
N THR A 152 9.60 -28.31 -38.59
CA THR A 152 10.52 -27.30 -38.03
C THR A 152 9.79 -26.00 -37.71
N ILE A 153 8.92 -25.51 -38.61
CA ILE A 153 8.09 -24.32 -38.34
C ILE A 153 7.21 -24.53 -37.10
N TYR A 154 6.48 -25.65 -37.02
CA TYR A 154 5.61 -25.94 -35.88
C TYR A 154 6.37 -25.97 -34.56
N SER A 155 7.54 -26.61 -34.52
CA SER A 155 8.38 -26.68 -33.32
C SER A 155 8.94 -25.31 -32.92
N ALA A 156 9.49 -24.57 -33.90
CA ALA A 156 10.12 -23.28 -33.66
C ALA A 156 9.13 -22.21 -33.20
N ILE A 157 7.99 -22.07 -33.89
CA ILE A 157 6.98 -21.07 -33.51
C ILE A 157 6.36 -21.39 -32.14
N ARG A 158 6.13 -22.68 -31.82
CA ARG A 158 5.66 -23.07 -30.47
C ARG A 158 6.71 -22.74 -29.41
N SER A 159 7.98 -23.04 -29.66
CA SER A 159 9.06 -22.66 -28.74
C SER A 159 9.15 -21.14 -28.55
N TYR A 160 8.99 -20.34 -29.62
CA TYR A 160 8.90 -18.89 -29.52
C TYR A 160 7.74 -18.44 -28.63
N ARG A 161 6.53 -18.95 -28.89
CA ARG A 161 5.33 -18.64 -28.11
C ARG A 161 5.55 -18.93 -26.63
N ASP A 162 6.06 -20.12 -26.31
CA ASP A 162 6.27 -20.55 -24.92
C ASP A 162 7.31 -19.65 -24.21
N ILE A 163 8.37 -19.23 -24.90
CA ILE A 163 9.37 -18.29 -24.36
C ILE A 163 8.77 -16.91 -24.12
N ILE A 164 7.98 -16.40 -25.06
CA ILE A 164 7.31 -15.11 -24.92
C ILE A 164 6.31 -15.14 -23.75
N GLU A 165 5.55 -16.22 -23.57
CA GLU A 165 4.65 -16.39 -22.42
C GLU A 165 5.43 -16.38 -21.09
N VAL A 166 6.60 -17.02 -21.04
CA VAL A 166 7.48 -17.01 -19.86
C VAL A 166 8.05 -15.61 -19.60
N GLU A 167 8.56 -14.91 -20.61
CA GLU A 167 9.08 -13.56 -20.45
C GLU A 167 8.00 -12.56 -20.01
N GLN A 168 6.81 -12.64 -20.61
CA GLN A 168 5.66 -11.83 -20.21
C GLN A 168 5.25 -12.14 -18.76
N GLY A 169 5.27 -13.42 -18.36
CA GLY A 169 4.99 -13.81 -16.98
C GLY A 169 6.04 -13.32 -15.99
N HIS A 170 7.33 -13.34 -16.37
CA HIS A 170 8.40 -12.80 -15.55
C HIS A 170 8.25 -11.29 -15.34
N ARG A 171 8.07 -10.52 -16.44
CA ARG A 171 7.84 -9.07 -16.38
C ARG A 171 6.59 -8.73 -15.57
N GLY A 172 5.49 -9.43 -15.82
CA GLY A 172 4.26 -9.23 -15.06
C GLY A 172 4.43 -9.51 -13.56
N LEU A 173 5.29 -10.45 -13.17
CA LEU A 173 5.60 -10.69 -11.76
C LEU A 173 6.45 -9.56 -11.16
N GLU A 174 7.43 -9.03 -11.90
CA GLU A 174 8.21 -7.85 -11.49
C GLU A 174 7.32 -6.62 -11.29
N ASP A 175 6.32 -6.44 -12.16
CA ASP A 175 5.31 -5.38 -12.03
C ASP A 175 4.49 -5.56 -10.75
N VAL A 176 3.99 -6.77 -10.46
CA VAL A 176 3.26 -7.07 -9.23
C VAL A 176 4.10 -6.82 -7.97
N VAL A 177 5.39 -7.15 -7.99
CA VAL A 177 6.32 -6.88 -6.88
C VAL A 177 6.53 -5.37 -6.70
N SER A 178 6.69 -4.63 -7.79
CA SER A 178 6.87 -3.17 -7.76
C SER A 178 5.61 -2.45 -7.26
N ALA A 179 4.44 -2.91 -7.70
CA ALA A 179 3.12 -2.46 -7.25
C ALA A 179 2.95 -2.59 -5.73
N THR A 180 3.39 -3.73 -5.18
CA THR A 180 3.30 -4.03 -3.74
C THR A 180 3.95 -2.94 -2.87
N THR A 181 5.10 -2.41 -3.31
CA THR A 181 5.82 -1.35 -2.56
C THR A 181 5.02 -0.05 -2.51
N ARG A 182 4.33 0.32 -3.60
CA ARG A 182 3.50 1.53 -3.67
C ARG A 182 2.24 1.42 -2.81
N VAL A 183 1.60 0.25 -2.82
CA VAL A 183 0.41 -0.03 -2.00
C VAL A 183 0.75 0.00 -0.50
N LEU A 184 1.92 -0.52 -0.10
CA LEU A 184 2.40 -0.49 1.30
C LEU A 184 2.67 0.91 1.84
N GLN A 185 2.95 1.89 0.98
CA GLN A 185 3.21 3.28 1.37
C GLN A 185 1.92 4.08 1.62
N ALA A 186 0.75 3.48 1.39
CA ALA A 186 -0.52 4.15 1.65
C ALA A 186 -0.69 4.44 3.15
N SER A 187 -0.94 5.71 3.48
CA SER A 187 -1.16 6.19 4.85
C SER A 187 -2.64 6.27 5.25
N THR A 188 -3.55 6.07 4.31
CA THR A 188 -5.00 6.07 4.52
C THR A 188 -5.67 4.97 3.69
N SER A 189 -6.85 4.54 4.09
CA SER A 189 -7.66 3.55 3.36
C SER A 189 -8.05 4.04 1.97
N GLU A 190 -8.39 5.32 1.83
CA GLU A 190 -8.69 5.96 0.55
C GLU A 190 -7.46 5.94 -0.38
N SER A 191 -6.28 6.35 0.13
CA SER A 191 -5.03 6.27 -0.64
C SER A 191 -4.70 4.83 -1.00
N TYR A 192 -4.95 3.88 -0.11
CA TYR A 192 -4.75 2.45 -0.38
C TYR A 192 -5.63 2.00 -1.56
N CYS A 193 -6.93 2.35 -1.56
CA CYS A 193 -7.84 1.98 -2.64
C CYS A 193 -7.45 2.57 -3.98
N VAL A 194 -7.07 3.85 -3.98
CA VAL A 194 -6.65 4.56 -5.18
C VAL A 194 -5.43 3.88 -5.81
N GLN A 195 -4.44 3.50 -4.98
CA GLN A 195 -3.26 2.80 -5.47
C GLN A 195 -3.62 1.39 -5.94
N VAL A 196 -4.36 0.61 -5.15
CA VAL A 196 -4.79 -0.75 -5.52
C VAL A 196 -5.50 -0.76 -6.88
N LEU A 197 -6.48 0.12 -7.07
CA LEU A 197 -7.23 0.14 -8.33
C LEU A 197 -6.33 0.55 -9.51
N ARG A 198 -5.41 1.49 -9.32
CA ARG A 198 -4.44 1.87 -10.36
C ARG A 198 -3.61 0.66 -10.80
N GLU A 199 -3.03 -0.07 -9.85
CA GLU A 199 -2.21 -1.25 -10.15
C GLU A 199 -3.00 -2.35 -10.86
N ILE A 200 -4.26 -2.56 -10.46
CA ILE A 200 -5.15 -3.53 -11.12
C ILE A 200 -5.46 -3.08 -12.56
N LYS A 201 -5.74 -1.79 -12.79
CA LYS A 201 -5.97 -1.24 -14.14
C LYS A 201 -4.77 -1.43 -15.04
N ASP A 202 -3.58 -1.12 -14.53
CA ASP A 202 -2.33 -1.25 -15.28
C ASP A 202 -2.04 -2.73 -15.62
N LEU A 203 -2.28 -3.65 -14.67
CA LEU A 203 -2.11 -5.08 -14.89
C LEU A 203 -3.10 -5.67 -15.90
N ILE A 204 -4.37 -5.25 -15.84
CA ILE A 204 -5.43 -5.74 -16.71
C ILE A 204 -5.38 -5.07 -18.10
N GLY A 205 -4.81 -3.86 -18.20
CA GLY A 205 -4.80 -3.06 -19.41
C GLY A 205 -6.17 -2.45 -19.76
N GLN A 206 -7.06 -2.30 -18.78
CA GLN A 206 -8.42 -1.77 -18.97
C GLN A 206 -8.68 -0.59 -18.01
N GLN A 207 -9.46 0.40 -18.46
CA GLN A 207 -9.76 1.60 -17.68
C GLN A 207 -11.01 1.45 -16.80
N ASP A 208 -12.01 0.72 -17.28
CA ASP A 208 -13.28 0.45 -16.59
C ASP A 208 -13.13 -0.77 -15.68
N VAL A 209 -12.47 -0.53 -14.55
CA VAL A 209 -12.24 -1.51 -13.51
C VAL A 209 -12.77 -0.97 -12.19
N SER A 210 -13.40 -1.85 -11.42
CA SER A 210 -13.79 -1.59 -10.03
C SER A 210 -13.31 -2.73 -9.15
N PHE A 211 -13.07 -2.46 -7.87
CA PHE A 211 -12.71 -3.50 -6.92
C PHE A 211 -13.52 -3.41 -5.62
N TYR A 212 -13.73 -4.58 -5.04
CA TYR A 212 -14.51 -4.80 -3.83
C TYR A 212 -13.70 -5.73 -2.92
N LEU A 213 -13.45 -5.31 -1.68
CA LEU A 213 -12.69 -6.08 -0.69
C LEU A 213 -13.57 -6.32 0.53
N GLN A 214 -13.75 -7.59 0.86
CA GLN A 214 -14.34 -8.04 2.12
C GLN A 214 -13.25 -8.69 2.96
N TYR A 215 -13.06 -8.19 4.17
CA TYR A 215 -12.18 -8.77 5.19
C TYR A 215 -13.02 -9.20 6.39
N GLN A 216 -12.77 -10.41 6.90
CA GLN A 216 -13.47 -10.98 8.04
C GLN A 216 -12.47 -11.50 9.07
N LEU A 217 -12.74 -11.20 10.35
CA LEU A 217 -11.99 -11.68 11.50
C LEU A 217 -12.97 -12.25 12.52
N VAL A 218 -12.63 -13.41 13.09
CA VAL A 218 -13.20 -13.85 14.37
C VAL A 218 -12.14 -13.69 15.44
N ASN A 219 -12.40 -12.84 16.42
CA ASN A 219 -11.44 -12.60 17.50
C ASN A 219 -11.47 -13.73 18.54
N ALA A 220 -10.52 -13.72 19.49
CA ALA A 220 -10.40 -14.77 20.50
C ALA A 220 -11.61 -14.91 21.44
N LEU A 221 -12.50 -13.92 21.46
CA LEU A 221 -13.76 -13.93 22.23
C LEU A 221 -14.94 -14.47 21.41
N GLY A 222 -14.73 -14.83 20.14
CA GLY A 222 -15.77 -15.28 19.22
C GLY A 222 -16.55 -14.15 18.55
N ASN A 223 -16.16 -12.88 18.77
CA ASN A 223 -16.83 -11.76 18.08
C ASN A 223 -16.35 -11.70 16.63
N GLN A 224 -17.30 -11.50 15.72
CA GLN A 224 -17.02 -11.27 14.32
C GLN A 224 -16.79 -9.80 14.04
N GLU A 225 -15.79 -9.52 13.23
CA GLU A 225 -15.52 -8.21 12.65
C GLU A 225 -15.51 -8.36 11.14
N ARG A 226 -16.12 -7.40 10.44
CA ARG A 226 -16.18 -7.37 8.98
C ARG A 226 -15.87 -5.98 8.50
N ILE A 227 -15.01 -5.89 7.49
CA ILE A 227 -14.71 -4.64 6.79
C ILE A 227 -15.06 -4.85 5.32
N LEU A 228 -15.89 -3.96 4.79
CA LEU A 228 -16.27 -3.88 3.39
C LEU A 228 -15.66 -2.62 2.79
N LEU A 229 -15.06 -2.76 1.63
CA LEU A 229 -14.39 -1.67 0.95
C LEU A 229 -14.70 -1.75 -0.55
N CYS A 230 -15.06 -0.62 -1.15
CA CYS A 230 -15.41 -0.52 -2.56
C CYS A 230 -14.76 0.72 -3.17
N TYR A 231 -14.22 0.55 -4.39
CA TYR A 231 -13.80 1.68 -5.22
C TYR A 231 -14.05 1.40 -6.69
N ASP A 232 -14.88 2.26 -7.32
CA ASP A 232 -15.24 2.16 -8.74
C ASP A 232 -14.37 3.04 -9.67
N GLY A 233 -13.38 3.73 -9.10
CA GLY A 233 -12.54 4.72 -9.78
C GLY A 233 -12.98 6.17 -9.58
N VAL A 234 -14.17 6.40 -9.03
CA VAL A 234 -14.71 7.72 -8.71
C VAL A 234 -15.12 7.78 -7.24
N ASN A 235 -15.87 6.79 -6.77
CA ASN A 235 -16.47 6.73 -5.45
C ASN A 235 -15.77 5.68 -4.59
N TYR A 236 -15.18 6.14 -3.49
CA TYR A 236 -14.65 5.29 -2.43
C TYR A 236 -15.68 5.14 -1.31
N GLN A 237 -15.91 3.91 -0.86
CA GLN A 237 -16.77 3.61 0.29
C GLN A 237 -16.13 2.55 1.18
N ILE A 238 -16.33 2.73 2.49
CA ILE A 238 -15.94 1.77 3.51
C ILE A 238 -17.03 1.61 4.54
N ASP A 239 -17.27 0.36 4.93
CA ASP A 239 -18.16 0.00 6.01
C ASP A 239 -17.52 -1.02 6.93
N VAL A 240 -17.68 -0.79 8.23
CA VAL A 240 -17.22 -1.69 9.31
C VAL A 240 -18.40 -2.29 10.07
N ASP A 241 -19.62 -1.95 9.66
CA ASP A 241 -20.85 -2.45 10.27
C ASP A 241 -21.23 -3.83 9.72
N LEU A 242 -21.64 -4.72 10.62
CA LEU A 242 -22.15 -6.05 10.28
C LEU A 242 -23.58 -6.00 9.71
N GLU A 243 -24.35 -4.97 10.08
CA GLU A 243 -25.76 -4.86 9.69
C GLU A 243 -25.96 -4.22 8.31
N HIS A 244 -24.93 -3.52 7.81
CA HIS A 244 -25.00 -2.79 6.56
C HIS A 244 -24.05 -3.38 5.53
N ASP A 245 -24.50 -3.45 4.28
CA ASP A 245 -23.74 -4.01 3.18
C ASP A 245 -23.73 -3.02 2.01
N ILE A 246 -22.52 -2.57 1.68
CA ILE A 246 -22.30 -1.57 0.64
C ILE A 246 -22.11 -2.19 -0.75
N PHE A 247 -22.05 -3.52 -0.86
CA PHE A 247 -21.84 -4.19 -2.14
C PHE A 247 -23.14 -4.34 -2.93
N PRO A 248 -23.12 -4.13 -4.26
CA PRO A 248 -24.22 -4.52 -5.12
C PRO A 248 -24.57 -6.01 -4.96
N ASN A 249 -25.84 -6.37 -5.09
CA ASN A 249 -26.33 -7.74 -4.85
C ASN A 249 -25.54 -8.83 -5.60
N HIS A 250 -25.21 -8.59 -6.87
CA HIS A 250 -24.47 -9.56 -7.69
C HIS A 250 -23.03 -9.75 -7.21
N ILE A 251 -22.35 -8.66 -6.84
CA ILE A 251 -21.00 -8.67 -6.25
C ILE A 251 -21.01 -9.43 -4.93
N ARG A 252 -21.95 -9.08 -4.05
CA ARG A 252 -22.12 -9.72 -2.74
C ARG A 252 -22.29 -11.23 -2.84
N MET A 253 -23.12 -11.70 -3.78
CA MET A 253 -23.32 -13.14 -3.98
C MET A 253 -22.02 -13.84 -4.39
N GLN A 254 -21.23 -13.24 -5.28
CA GLN A 254 -19.95 -13.82 -5.71
C GLN A 254 -18.90 -13.82 -4.61
N VAL A 255 -18.78 -12.72 -3.86
CA VAL A 255 -17.87 -12.61 -2.70
C VAL A 255 -18.23 -13.64 -1.63
N ASN A 256 -19.51 -13.74 -1.25
CA ASN A 256 -19.96 -14.72 -0.27
C ASN A 256 -19.77 -16.16 -0.74
N LYS A 257 -19.94 -16.42 -2.05
CA LYS A 257 -19.64 -17.73 -2.63
C LYS A 257 -18.15 -18.07 -2.54
N ALA A 258 -17.27 -17.12 -2.86
CA ALA A 258 -15.82 -17.34 -2.79
C ALA A 258 -15.35 -17.61 -1.35
N LEU A 259 -15.90 -16.89 -0.36
CA LEU A 259 -15.66 -17.12 1.07
C LEU A 259 -16.20 -18.49 1.52
N HIS A 260 -17.43 -18.83 1.15
CA HIS A 260 -18.05 -20.10 1.53
C HIS A 260 -17.34 -21.31 0.92
N ASP A 261 -16.97 -21.22 -0.36
CA ASP A 261 -16.30 -22.30 -1.08
C ASP A 261 -14.78 -22.35 -0.81
N GLU A 262 -14.23 -21.38 -0.09
CA GLU A 262 -12.79 -21.19 0.19
C GLU A 262 -11.91 -21.24 -1.06
N LYS A 263 -12.39 -20.64 -2.17
CA LYS A 263 -11.68 -20.69 -3.46
C LYS A 263 -11.97 -19.48 -4.34
N ASN A 264 -11.06 -19.26 -5.27
CA ASN A 264 -11.25 -18.23 -6.30
C ASN A 264 -12.45 -18.54 -7.19
N THR A 265 -13.15 -17.50 -7.61
CA THR A 265 -14.23 -17.60 -8.59
C THR A 265 -14.00 -16.63 -9.75
N THR A 266 -14.44 -16.99 -10.95
CA THR A 266 -14.22 -16.22 -12.18
C THR A 266 -15.46 -16.33 -13.06
N SER A 267 -15.84 -15.21 -13.68
CA SER A 267 -16.82 -15.13 -14.77
C SER A 267 -16.19 -14.42 -15.98
N GLU A 268 -16.99 -14.10 -16.98
CA GLU A 268 -16.54 -13.37 -18.19
C GLU A 268 -16.10 -11.93 -17.89
N ASP A 269 -16.64 -11.35 -16.81
CA ASP A 269 -16.51 -9.93 -16.42
C ASP A 269 -16.04 -9.71 -14.98
N THR A 270 -15.84 -10.78 -14.21
CA THR A 270 -15.33 -10.69 -12.83
C THR A 270 -14.27 -11.73 -12.49
N PHE A 271 -13.42 -11.34 -11.55
CA PHE A 271 -12.47 -12.24 -10.89
C PHE A 271 -12.52 -11.98 -9.39
N CYS A 272 -12.87 -13.00 -8.60
CA CYS A 272 -12.87 -12.94 -7.14
C CYS A 272 -11.79 -13.87 -6.58
N ASN A 273 -10.80 -13.27 -5.91
CA ASN A 273 -9.78 -13.96 -5.14
C ASN A 273 -10.32 -14.27 -3.73
N PHE A 274 -10.08 -15.49 -3.25
CA PHE A 274 -10.21 -15.84 -1.84
C PHE A 274 -8.81 -16.02 -1.25
N THR A 275 -8.59 -15.46 -0.06
CA THR A 275 -7.34 -15.63 0.69
C THR A 275 -7.66 -15.93 2.15
N ARG A 276 -7.23 -17.10 2.64
CA ARG A 276 -7.13 -17.39 4.08
C ARG A 276 -5.82 -16.80 4.60
N LEU A 277 -5.94 -15.84 5.50
CA LEU A 277 -4.84 -15.06 6.05
C LEU A 277 -4.29 -15.69 7.34
N ALA A 278 -5.19 -16.18 8.19
CA ALA A 278 -4.91 -16.95 9.39
C ALA A 278 -6.11 -17.86 9.70
N ASP A 279 -6.02 -18.69 10.75
CA ASP A 279 -7.09 -19.63 11.15
C ASP A 279 -8.46 -18.95 11.35
N THR A 280 -8.48 -17.68 11.75
CA THR A 280 -9.71 -16.91 11.99
C THR A 280 -9.85 -15.67 11.10
N ARG A 281 -9.01 -15.54 10.06
CA ARG A 281 -8.95 -14.35 9.20
C ARG A 281 -9.03 -14.74 7.74
N GLU A 282 -9.99 -14.14 7.07
CA GLU A 282 -10.27 -14.43 5.66
C GLU A 282 -10.53 -13.14 4.92
N SER A 283 -10.19 -13.13 3.63
CA SER A 283 -10.49 -12.03 2.76
C SER A 283 -10.93 -12.53 1.39
N ALA A 284 -11.84 -11.78 0.78
CA ALA A 284 -12.20 -11.93 -0.61
C ALA A 284 -12.09 -10.58 -1.32
N VAL A 285 -11.39 -10.57 -2.46
CA VAL A 285 -11.23 -9.38 -3.30
C VAL A 285 -11.78 -9.68 -4.68
N LEU A 286 -12.82 -8.95 -5.07
CA LEU A 286 -13.47 -9.07 -6.37
C LEU A 286 -13.14 -7.86 -7.23
N VAL A 287 -12.73 -8.14 -8.47
CA VAL A 287 -12.47 -7.16 -9.51
C VAL A 287 -13.45 -7.35 -10.65
N THR A 288 -14.00 -6.26 -11.17
CA THR A 288 -14.85 -6.23 -12.37
C THR A 288 -14.09 -5.62 -13.53
N PHE A 289 -14.30 -6.13 -14.75
CA PHE A 289 -13.64 -5.67 -15.99
C PHE A 289 -14.58 -5.89 -17.19
N LEU A 290 -14.28 -5.25 -18.33
CA LEU A 290 -15.13 -5.27 -19.52
C LEU A 290 -14.86 -6.45 -20.45
N SER A 291 -13.63 -6.95 -20.49
CA SER A 291 -13.22 -8.01 -21.44
C SER A 291 -12.55 -9.17 -20.71
N PRO A 292 -12.80 -10.43 -21.14
CA PRO A 292 -12.20 -11.61 -20.53
C PRO A 292 -10.68 -11.50 -20.45
N LEU A 293 -10.14 -11.86 -19.29
CA LEU A 293 -8.69 -11.82 -19.06
C LEU A 293 -7.99 -12.98 -19.75
N SER A 294 -6.78 -12.73 -20.24
CA SER A 294 -5.88 -13.81 -20.65
C SER A 294 -5.56 -14.73 -19.46
N GLN A 295 -5.20 -15.98 -19.74
CA GLN A 295 -4.85 -16.94 -18.69
C GLN A 295 -3.65 -16.47 -17.85
N LEU A 296 -2.70 -15.77 -18.48
CA LEU A 296 -1.55 -15.17 -17.79
C LEU A 296 -1.99 -14.00 -16.90
N THR A 297 -2.79 -13.06 -17.44
CA THR A 297 -3.30 -11.90 -16.70
C THR A 297 -4.12 -12.34 -15.49
N ALA A 298 -4.99 -13.35 -15.63
CA ALA A 298 -5.77 -13.88 -14.52
C ALA A 298 -4.89 -14.49 -13.41
N ARG A 299 -3.80 -15.18 -13.78
CA ARG A 299 -2.83 -15.72 -12.81
C ARG A 299 -2.08 -14.61 -12.08
N LEU A 300 -1.62 -13.59 -12.80
CA LEU A 300 -0.94 -12.44 -12.20
C LEU A 300 -1.90 -11.63 -11.31
N LEU A 301 -3.15 -11.44 -11.74
CA LEU A 301 -4.18 -10.79 -10.95
C LEU A 301 -4.42 -11.54 -9.65
N ASN A 302 -4.51 -12.88 -9.70
CA ASN A 302 -4.61 -13.69 -8.49
C ASN A 302 -3.47 -13.42 -7.48
N VAL A 303 -2.22 -13.38 -7.96
CA VAL A 303 -1.06 -13.10 -7.11
C VAL A 303 -1.18 -11.68 -6.51
N MET A 304 -1.53 -10.69 -7.34
CA MET A 304 -1.70 -9.30 -6.90
C MET A 304 -2.79 -9.17 -5.84
N LEU A 305 -3.97 -9.76 -6.06
CA LEU A 305 -5.10 -9.70 -5.12
C LEU A 305 -4.78 -10.39 -3.80
N THR A 306 -4.08 -11.52 -3.80
CA THR A 306 -3.59 -12.13 -2.56
C THR A 306 -2.61 -11.21 -1.81
N LYS A 307 -1.72 -10.49 -2.51
CA LYS A 307 -0.84 -9.50 -1.87
C LYS A 307 -1.61 -8.33 -1.29
N ILE A 308 -2.61 -7.82 -2.01
CA ILE A 308 -3.54 -6.77 -1.54
C ILE A 308 -4.20 -7.21 -0.23
N SER A 309 -4.76 -8.43 -0.16
CA SER A 309 -5.36 -8.97 1.07
C SER A 309 -4.37 -8.99 2.26
N ILE A 310 -3.12 -9.42 2.04
CA ILE A 310 -2.09 -9.48 3.08
C ILE A 310 -1.66 -8.08 3.53
N ILE A 311 -1.52 -7.13 2.60
CA ILE A 311 -1.16 -5.75 2.94
C ILE A 311 -2.29 -5.12 3.76
N PHE A 312 -3.53 -5.30 3.33
CA PHE A 312 -4.71 -4.82 4.05
C PHE A 312 -4.80 -5.35 5.48
N GLU A 313 -4.56 -6.66 5.66
CA GLU A 313 -4.52 -7.27 6.99
C GLU A 313 -3.43 -6.64 7.88
N ASN A 314 -2.23 -6.44 7.33
CA ASN A 314 -1.12 -5.87 8.09
C ASN A 314 -1.39 -4.42 8.51
N LEU A 315 -1.95 -3.60 7.61
CA LEU A 315 -2.36 -2.23 7.93
C LEU A 315 -3.44 -2.23 9.02
N THR A 316 -4.47 -3.08 8.89
CA THR A 316 -5.55 -3.23 9.88
C THR A 316 -4.99 -3.64 11.25
N ARG A 317 -4.08 -4.63 11.27
CA ARG A 317 -3.46 -5.11 12.51
C ARG A 317 -2.56 -4.06 13.17
N GLN A 318 -1.81 -3.29 12.38
CA GLN A 318 -0.96 -2.22 12.91
C GLN A 318 -1.82 -1.18 13.64
N GLU A 319 -2.91 -0.76 13.01
CA GLU A 319 -3.83 0.20 13.61
C GLU A 319 -4.55 -0.36 14.84
N ASP A 320 -4.95 -1.63 14.82
CA ASP A 320 -5.52 -2.28 16.00
C ASP A 320 -4.55 -2.25 17.18
N ILE A 321 -3.26 -2.48 16.94
CA ILE A 321 -2.22 -2.40 17.98
C ILE A 321 -2.09 -0.97 18.50
N GLU A 322 -2.01 0.03 17.61
CA GLU A 322 -1.90 1.45 17.99
C GLU A 322 -3.13 1.91 18.80
N ARG A 323 -4.34 1.55 18.36
CA ARG A 323 -5.60 1.81 19.07
C ARG A 323 -5.63 1.14 20.43
N THR A 324 -5.25 -0.13 20.51
CA THR A 324 -5.22 -0.87 21.79
C THR A 324 -4.26 -0.19 22.78
N GLN A 325 -3.07 0.21 22.31
CA GLN A 325 -2.11 0.93 23.14
C GLN A 325 -2.67 2.27 23.62
N GLN A 326 -3.32 3.03 22.73
CA GLN A 326 -3.96 4.30 23.08
C GLN A 326 -5.08 4.12 24.11
N GLU A 327 -5.94 3.11 23.93
CA GLU A 327 -7.03 2.82 24.87
C GLU A 327 -6.48 2.41 26.24
N LEU A 328 -5.43 1.59 26.29
CA LEU A 328 -4.77 1.23 27.55
C LEU A 328 -4.15 2.45 28.26
N MET A 329 -3.56 3.39 27.52
CA MET A 329 -3.03 4.62 28.11
C MET A 329 -4.13 5.51 28.68
N TYR A 330 -5.26 5.66 27.98
CA TYR A 330 -6.40 6.38 28.55
C TYR A 330 -6.95 5.68 29.79
N ILE A 331 -7.11 4.34 29.77
CA ILE A 331 -7.58 3.59 30.94
C ILE A 331 -6.66 3.80 32.14
N LEU A 332 -5.34 3.77 31.92
CA LEU A 332 -4.35 3.98 32.98
C LEU A 332 -4.38 5.42 33.52
N GLY A 333 -4.39 6.42 32.63
CA GLY A 333 -4.49 7.82 33.03
C GLY A 333 -5.79 8.10 33.79
N GLU A 334 -6.93 7.61 33.28
CA GLU A 334 -8.24 7.73 33.93
C GLU A 334 -8.27 7.06 35.31
N ALA A 335 -7.59 5.92 35.49
CA ALA A 335 -7.52 5.23 36.78
C ALA A 335 -6.75 6.06 37.83
N ILE A 336 -5.70 6.75 37.41
CA ILE A 336 -4.88 7.62 38.27
C ILE A 336 -5.67 8.88 38.65
N GLU A 337 -6.37 9.48 37.69
CA GLU A 337 -7.22 10.66 37.95
C GLU A 337 -8.43 10.36 38.83
N LYS A 338 -9.04 9.18 38.69
CA LYS A 338 -10.10 8.73 39.61
C LYS A 338 -9.60 8.64 41.06
N ARG A 339 -8.33 8.28 41.27
CA ARG A 339 -7.73 8.31 42.61
C ARG A 339 -7.61 9.73 43.16
N SER A 340 -7.51 10.75 42.31
CA SER A 340 -7.46 12.17 42.68
C SER A 340 -8.84 12.84 42.82
N LYS A 341 -9.94 12.09 42.64
CA LYS A 341 -11.32 12.62 42.53
C LYS A 341 -11.51 13.60 41.37
N GLU A 342 -10.68 13.50 40.34
CA GLU A 342 -10.84 14.22 39.08
C GLU A 342 -11.69 13.39 38.10
N THR A 343 -12.32 14.04 37.10
CA THR A 343 -13.18 13.35 36.14
C THR A 343 -12.32 12.59 35.12
N GLY A 344 -12.71 11.35 34.77
CA GLY A 344 -11.94 10.55 33.79
C GLY A 344 -11.87 11.19 32.40
N SER A 345 -12.89 11.98 32.02
CA SER A 345 -12.93 12.68 30.73
C SER A 345 -11.81 13.71 30.54
N HIS A 346 -11.23 14.25 31.63
CA HIS A 346 -10.13 15.23 31.61
C HIS A 346 -8.97 14.79 30.73
N VAL A 347 -8.49 13.56 30.93
CA VAL A 347 -7.31 13.00 30.25
C VAL A 347 -7.50 12.97 28.72
N ARG A 348 -8.73 12.72 28.27
CA ARG A 348 -9.09 12.74 26.84
C ARG A 348 -9.17 14.15 26.29
N ARG A 349 -9.75 15.09 27.03
CA ARG A 349 -9.85 16.50 26.61
C ARG A 349 -8.49 17.14 26.48
N VAL A 350 -7.61 16.99 27.47
CA VAL A 350 -6.27 17.55 27.43
C VAL A 350 -5.47 16.97 26.26
N SER A 351 -5.58 15.66 26.00
CA SER A 351 -4.98 15.01 24.82
C SER A 351 -5.39 15.67 23.49
N LEU A 352 -6.68 16.01 23.33
CA LEU A 352 -7.18 16.72 22.13
C LEU A 352 -6.71 18.19 22.06
N ILE A 353 -6.63 18.88 23.20
CA ILE A 353 -6.16 20.27 23.25
C ILE A 353 -4.66 20.32 22.91
N CYS A 354 -3.86 19.41 23.46
CA CYS A 354 -2.44 19.28 23.14
C CYS A 354 -2.20 18.99 21.66
N GLU A 355 -2.95 18.05 21.07
CA GLU A 355 -2.90 17.77 19.62
C GLU A 355 -3.19 19.04 18.81
N PHE A 356 -4.27 19.74 19.14
CA PHE A 356 -4.67 20.94 18.43
C PHE A 356 -3.61 22.05 18.51
N LEU A 357 -3.07 22.32 19.69
CA LEU A 357 -2.02 23.33 19.87
C LEU A 357 -0.72 22.92 19.16
N ALA A 358 -0.32 21.66 19.23
CA ALA A 358 0.85 21.13 18.53
C ALA A 358 0.74 21.30 16.99
N GLN A 359 -0.45 21.02 16.42
CA GLN A 359 -0.72 21.25 15.00
C GLN A 359 -0.65 22.74 14.63
N ARG A 360 -1.19 23.62 15.48
CA ARG A 360 -1.17 25.07 15.24
C ARG A 360 0.21 25.70 15.35
N LEU A 361 1.11 25.10 16.13
CA LEU A 361 2.52 25.46 16.16
C LEU A 361 3.29 24.99 14.92
N GLY A 362 2.70 24.16 14.06
CA GLY A 362 3.36 23.63 12.87
C GLY A 362 4.39 22.54 13.18
N LEU A 363 4.20 21.80 14.28
CA LEU A 363 5.03 20.65 14.59
C LEU A 363 4.83 19.52 13.56
N ASP A 364 5.86 18.68 13.40
CA ASP A 364 5.78 17.48 12.55
C ASP A 364 4.64 16.56 13.00
N GLU A 365 3.87 16.01 12.05
CA GLU A 365 2.68 15.19 12.34
C GLU A 365 3.01 14.00 13.25
N ARG A 366 4.20 13.39 13.13
CA ARG A 366 4.60 12.29 14.00
C ARG A 366 4.79 12.76 15.43
N LEU A 367 5.38 13.93 15.63
CA LEU A 367 5.54 14.52 16.96
C LEU A 367 4.19 14.93 17.56
N VAL A 368 3.28 15.49 16.75
CA VAL A 368 1.90 15.81 17.16
C VAL A 368 1.21 14.55 17.72
N GLN A 369 1.24 13.44 16.97
CA GLN A 369 0.62 12.19 17.42
C GLN A 369 1.30 11.63 18.69
N LEU A 370 2.63 11.73 18.80
CA LEU A 370 3.33 11.34 20.03
C LEU A 370 2.87 12.17 21.24
N ILE A 371 2.77 13.49 21.11
CA ILE A 371 2.31 14.39 22.20
C ILE A 371 0.88 14.03 22.60
N LYS A 372 -0.03 13.90 21.62
CA LYS A 372 -1.43 13.51 21.84
C LYS A 372 -1.53 12.22 22.64
N HIS A 373 -0.80 11.20 22.23
CA HIS A 373 -0.86 9.87 22.82
C HIS A 373 -0.11 9.76 24.15
N ALA A 374 0.90 10.61 24.40
CA ALA A 374 1.66 10.62 25.64
C ALA A 374 1.01 11.45 26.76
N THR A 375 0.24 12.48 26.39
CA THR A 375 -0.47 13.38 27.31
C THR A 375 -1.23 12.67 28.44
N PRO A 376 -1.91 11.52 28.20
CA PRO A 376 -2.59 10.78 29.26
C PRO A 376 -1.73 10.34 30.45
N MET A 377 -0.40 10.33 30.29
CA MET A 377 0.55 9.89 31.31
C MET A 377 1.14 11.03 32.14
N HIS A 378 0.78 12.30 31.91
CA HIS A 378 1.41 13.44 32.59
C HIS A 378 1.39 13.30 34.11
N ASP A 379 0.30 12.80 34.67
CA ASP A 379 0.09 12.63 36.11
C ASP A 379 0.34 11.20 36.61
N ILE A 380 0.97 10.32 35.81
CA ILE A 380 1.16 8.92 36.17
C ILE A 380 1.91 8.72 37.51
N GLY A 381 2.78 9.67 37.87
CA GLY A 381 3.53 9.64 39.12
C GLY A 381 2.70 9.94 40.37
N LYS A 382 1.44 10.40 40.25
CA LYS A 382 0.52 10.54 41.39
C LYS A 382 0.35 9.21 42.12
N ILE A 383 0.67 8.06 41.49
CA ILE A 383 0.68 6.73 42.12
C ILE A 383 1.54 6.68 43.40
N ALA A 384 2.61 7.47 43.50
CA ALA A 384 3.48 7.50 44.67
C ALA A 384 3.04 8.49 45.77
N VAL A 385 2.07 9.35 45.49
CA VAL A 385 1.60 10.37 46.46
C VAL A 385 0.66 9.72 47.48
N PRO A 386 0.87 9.88 48.80
CA PRO A 386 -0.03 9.32 49.82
C PRO A 386 -1.48 9.82 49.70
N GLU A 387 -2.46 8.95 49.96
CA GLU A 387 -3.89 9.31 49.92
C GLU A 387 -4.24 10.43 50.90
N SER A 388 -3.57 10.50 52.06
CA SER A 388 -3.76 11.56 53.05
C SER A 388 -3.46 12.95 52.50
N ILE A 389 -2.54 13.05 51.53
CA ILE A 389 -2.18 14.29 50.85
C ILE A 389 -3.12 14.50 49.66
N LEU A 390 -3.32 13.47 48.84
CA LEU A 390 -4.13 13.56 47.62
C LEU A 390 -5.61 13.90 47.91
N HIS A 391 -6.16 13.43 49.03
CA HIS A 391 -7.56 13.65 49.41
C HIS A 391 -7.75 14.73 50.48
N LYS A 392 -6.70 15.45 50.88
CA LYS A 392 -6.78 16.44 51.96
C LYS A 392 -7.84 17.50 51.63
N PRO A 393 -8.90 17.67 52.45
CA PRO A 393 -9.92 18.69 52.22
C PRO A 393 -9.40 20.05 52.68
N GLY A 394 -8.52 20.67 51.89
CA GLY A 394 -7.92 21.97 52.21
C GLY A 394 -6.63 22.24 51.45
N LYS A 395 -5.94 23.32 51.81
CA LYS A 395 -4.60 23.61 51.27
C LYS A 395 -3.59 22.64 51.88
N LEU A 396 -2.64 22.20 51.05
CA LEU A 396 -1.45 21.47 51.51
C LEU A 396 -0.53 22.44 52.25
N ASP A 397 0.11 21.96 53.32
CA ASP A 397 1.23 22.69 53.93
C ASP A 397 2.51 22.53 53.10
N THR A 398 3.61 23.13 53.55
CA THR A 398 4.87 23.13 52.80
C THR A 398 5.44 21.72 52.60
N GLU A 399 5.40 20.86 53.63
CA GLU A 399 5.96 19.51 53.56
C GLU A 399 5.09 18.61 52.67
N GLU A 400 3.77 18.70 52.82
CA GLU A 400 2.81 18.00 51.96
C GLU A 400 2.90 18.46 50.51
N TRP A 401 3.13 19.76 50.27
CA TRP A 401 3.34 20.30 48.93
C TRP A 401 4.65 19.80 48.31
N ASP A 402 5.72 19.70 49.09
CA ASP A 402 6.98 19.10 48.65
C ASP A 402 6.80 17.63 48.25
N ILE A 403 6.00 16.87 49.00
CA ILE A 403 5.62 15.49 48.62
C ILE A 403 4.75 15.48 47.36
N MET A 404 3.76 16.37 47.23
CA MET A 404 2.89 16.43 46.04
C MET A 404 3.71 16.68 44.75
N LYS A 405 4.69 17.59 44.79
CA LYS A 405 5.56 17.87 43.63
C LYS A 405 6.36 16.66 43.15
N THR A 406 6.52 15.62 43.97
CA THR A 406 7.27 14.41 43.58
C THR A 406 6.59 13.59 42.48
N HIS A 407 5.30 13.81 42.19
CA HIS A 407 4.63 13.08 41.10
C HIS A 407 5.31 13.32 39.74
N ALA A 408 5.83 14.51 39.47
CA ALA A 408 6.52 14.82 38.22
C ALA A 408 7.81 13.98 38.02
N PRO A 409 8.81 14.00 38.93
CA PRO A 409 10.00 13.15 38.80
C PRO A 409 9.69 11.66 38.90
N VAL A 410 8.72 11.23 39.73
CA VAL A 410 8.30 9.82 39.77
C VAL A 410 7.69 9.39 38.43
N GLY A 411 6.87 10.24 37.82
CA GLY A 411 6.30 9.97 36.49
C GLY A 411 7.36 9.84 35.41
N PHE A 412 8.40 10.70 35.46
CA PHE A 412 9.58 10.57 34.61
C PHE A 412 10.29 9.24 34.81
N ASP A 413 10.59 8.86 36.06
CA ASP A 413 11.34 7.64 36.40
C ASP A 413 10.63 6.36 35.94
N LEU A 414 9.30 6.35 35.93
CA LEU A 414 8.50 5.24 35.42
C LEU A 414 8.66 5.01 33.91
N LEU A 415 9.01 6.06 33.15
CA LEU A 415 8.97 6.06 31.69
C LEU A 415 10.36 6.21 31.02
N CYS A 416 11.32 6.85 31.70
CA CYS A 416 12.59 7.30 31.12
C CYS A 416 13.51 6.18 30.62
N ASN A 417 13.40 4.97 31.18
CA ASN A 417 14.24 3.82 30.82
C ASN A 417 13.85 3.19 29.46
N SER A 418 12.73 3.61 28.87
CA SER A 418 12.32 3.13 27.55
C SER A 418 13.12 3.79 26.43
N LYS A 419 13.46 3.01 25.41
CA LYS A 419 14.07 3.50 24.15
C LYS A 419 13.04 3.88 23.09
N ARG A 420 11.74 3.81 23.40
CA ARG A 420 10.65 4.07 22.46
C ARG A 420 10.21 5.53 22.60
N ALA A 421 9.93 6.18 21.47
CA ALA A 421 9.60 7.61 21.42
C ALA A 421 8.38 7.98 22.28
N LEU A 422 7.32 7.18 22.27
CA LEU A 422 6.09 7.47 23.01
C LEU A 422 6.32 7.56 24.54
N PRO A 423 6.91 6.56 25.21
CA PRO A 423 7.33 6.69 26.61
C PRO A 423 8.34 7.82 26.88
N GLN A 424 9.25 8.12 25.95
CA GLN A 424 10.20 9.22 26.13
C GLN A 424 9.51 10.59 26.15
N ILE A 425 8.57 10.81 25.22
CA ILE A 425 7.71 12.01 25.23
C ILE A 425 6.84 12.01 26.48
N GLY A 426 6.29 10.86 26.89
CA GLY A 426 5.54 10.72 28.15
C GLY A 426 6.36 11.09 29.38
N ALA A 427 7.62 10.66 29.45
CA ALA A 427 8.55 11.01 30.53
C ALA A 427 8.81 12.52 30.55
N SER A 428 9.06 13.12 29.39
CA SER A 428 9.26 14.57 29.23
C SER A 428 8.04 15.36 29.71
N ILE A 429 6.84 14.99 29.25
CA ILE A 429 5.58 15.61 29.67
C ILE A 429 5.40 15.47 31.20
N ALA A 430 5.56 14.27 31.75
CA ALA A 430 5.41 14.04 33.18
C ALA A 430 6.39 14.87 34.01
N LEU A 431 7.63 15.05 33.54
CA LEU A 431 8.61 15.85 34.25
C LEU A 431 8.34 17.36 34.17
N PHE A 432 7.92 17.86 33.01
CA PHE A 432 7.97 19.29 32.70
C PHE A 432 6.62 20.00 32.62
N HIS A 433 5.49 19.31 32.75
CA HIS A 433 4.16 19.94 32.62
C HIS A 433 3.83 20.97 33.72
N HIS A 434 4.62 21.04 34.79
CA HIS A 434 4.53 22.07 35.83
C HIS A 434 5.69 23.08 35.83
N GLU A 435 6.57 23.02 34.83
CA GLU A 435 7.53 24.09 34.58
C GLU A 435 6.80 25.35 34.10
N LYS A 436 7.33 26.51 34.46
CA LYS A 436 6.76 27.81 34.09
C LYS A 436 7.73 28.56 33.21
N TRP A 437 7.21 29.25 32.21
CA TRP A 437 8.02 30.01 31.26
C TRP A 437 9.03 30.97 31.93
N ASP A 438 8.68 31.53 33.08
CA ASP A 438 9.51 32.44 33.89
C ASP A 438 10.56 31.75 34.79
N GLY A 439 10.61 30.42 34.85
CA GLY A 439 11.53 29.65 35.68
C GLY A 439 11.07 29.40 37.12
N PHE A 440 9.88 29.87 37.52
CA PHE A 440 9.34 29.64 38.87
C PHE A 440 8.47 28.35 38.95
N GLY A 441 8.66 27.43 38.02
CA GLY A 441 8.02 26.11 37.99
C GLY A 441 8.75 25.05 38.81
N TYR A 442 8.32 23.80 38.67
CA TYR A 442 8.95 22.63 39.30
C TYR A 442 8.89 21.43 38.34
N PRO A 443 9.74 20.40 38.51
CA PRO A 443 10.72 20.19 39.59
C PRO A 443 12.13 20.73 39.33
N VAL A 444 12.46 21.12 38.09
CA VAL A 444 13.81 21.53 37.69
C VAL A 444 13.99 23.06 37.72
N GLY A 445 12.93 23.81 37.42
CA GLY A 445 12.98 25.28 37.34
C GLY A 445 13.56 25.77 36.01
N LEU A 446 13.17 25.11 34.92
CA LEU A 446 13.60 25.48 33.56
C LEU A 446 12.91 26.77 33.12
N GLN A 447 13.59 27.56 32.29
CA GLN A 447 13.09 28.86 31.82
C GLN A 447 12.98 28.92 30.30
N GLY A 448 11.91 29.51 29.80
CA GLY A 448 11.74 29.77 28.38
C GLY A 448 11.80 28.51 27.51
N ALA A 449 12.62 28.56 26.46
CA ALA A 449 12.77 27.49 25.49
C ALA A 449 13.55 26.26 26.01
N ASP A 450 14.15 26.33 27.21
CA ASP A 450 14.77 25.17 27.84
C ASP A 450 13.72 24.14 28.27
N ILE A 451 12.47 24.58 28.48
CA ILE A 451 11.33 23.68 28.69
C ILE A 451 10.98 23.02 27.34
N PRO A 452 10.95 21.68 27.26
CA PRO A 452 10.53 20.99 26.05
C PRO A 452 9.15 21.44 25.58
N VAL A 453 8.94 21.50 24.27
CA VAL A 453 7.71 22.06 23.67
C VAL A 453 6.47 21.31 24.13
N GLU A 454 6.56 19.98 24.28
CA GLU A 454 5.50 19.13 24.80
C GLU A 454 5.12 19.47 26.25
N GLY A 455 6.08 19.86 27.09
CA GLY A 455 5.82 20.34 28.46
C GLY A 455 5.11 21.70 28.46
N ARG A 456 5.53 22.62 27.58
CA ARG A 456 4.91 23.94 27.44
C ARG A 456 3.47 23.86 26.91
N ILE A 457 3.21 22.97 25.94
CA ILE A 457 1.86 22.70 25.42
C ILE A 457 0.99 22.08 26.53
N MET A 458 1.52 21.09 27.24
CA MET A 458 0.80 20.42 28.31
C MET A 458 0.38 21.39 29.43
N ALA A 459 1.30 22.26 29.88
CA ALA A 459 1.05 23.19 30.97
C ALA A 459 -0.16 24.10 30.72
N ILE A 460 -0.29 24.65 29.51
CA ILE A 460 -1.44 25.49 29.16
C ILE A 460 -2.72 24.67 28.92
N ALA A 461 -2.62 23.50 28.29
CA ALA A 461 -3.76 22.62 28.03
C ALA A 461 -4.40 22.12 29.33
N ASP A 462 -3.57 21.72 30.30
CA ASP A 462 -3.99 21.29 31.63
C ASP A 462 -4.74 22.40 32.37
N VAL A 463 -4.15 23.60 32.42
CA VAL A 463 -4.74 24.74 33.14
C VAL A 463 -6.09 25.14 32.53
N ILE A 464 -6.20 25.17 31.19
CA ILE A 464 -7.47 25.48 30.53
C ILE A 464 -8.54 24.46 30.92
N ASP A 465 -8.24 23.15 30.82
CA ASP A 465 -9.23 22.12 31.14
C ASP A 465 -9.61 22.13 32.63
N ALA A 466 -8.61 22.23 33.51
CA ALA A 466 -8.77 22.26 34.96
C ALA A 466 -9.62 23.44 35.45
N LEU A 467 -9.48 24.62 34.85
CA LEU A 467 -10.26 25.81 35.21
C LEU A 467 -11.69 25.76 34.69
N ALA A 468 -11.91 25.10 33.56
CA ALA A 468 -13.23 24.95 32.95
C ALA A 468 -14.01 23.73 33.47
N ALA A 469 -13.40 22.88 34.29
CA ALA A 469 -14.02 21.70 34.89
C ALA A 469 -14.54 21.98 36.31
N ARG A 470 -15.52 21.19 36.76
CA ARG A 470 -16.03 21.27 38.13
C ARG A 470 -15.16 20.44 39.05
N ARG A 471 -14.64 21.03 40.13
CA ARG A 471 -13.83 20.33 41.15
C ARG A 471 -14.55 20.31 42.50
N SER A 472 -14.21 19.36 43.37
CA SER A 472 -14.89 19.17 44.67
C SER A 472 -14.91 20.42 45.56
N TYR A 473 -14.01 21.38 45.32
CA TYR A 473 -13.85 22.61 46.08
C TYR A 473 -14.04 23.89 45.26
N LYS A 474 -14.39 23.81 43.97
CA LYS A 474 -14.41 24.96 43.06
C LYS A 474 -15.37 24.77 41.87
N GLU A 475 -16.25 25.74 41.66
CA GLU A 475 -17.09 25.80 40.45
C GLU A 475 -16.24 26.20 39.22
N PRO A 476 -16.63 25.77 38.00
CA PRO A 476 -15.96 26.14 36.76
C PRO A 476 -15.85 27.64 36.59
N TRP A 477 -14.73 28.10 36.06
CA TRP A 477 -14.55 29.51 35.70
C TRP A 477 -15.35 29.85 34.44
N SER A 478 -15.79 31.11 34.33
CA SER A 478 -16.36 31.60 33.09
C SER A 478 -15.29 31.64 31.99
N PRO A 479 -15.67 31.41 30.72
CA PRO A 479 -14.79 31.56 29.56
C PRO A 479 -13.97 32.87 29.58
N ASP A 480 -14.61 33.99 29.86
CA ASP A 480 -13.96 35.31 29.95
C ASP A 480 -12.88 35.35 31.02
N ARG A 481 -13.12 34.72 32.18
CA ARG A 481 -12.16 34.72 33.28
C ARG A 481 -10.94 33.85 32.98
N ILE A 482 -11.12 32.74 32.26
CA ILE A 482 -10.01 31.90 31.79
C ILE A 482 -9.16 32.70 30.78
N LEU A 483 -9.80 33.38 29.83
CA LEU A 483 -9.11 34.25 28.86
C LEU A 483 -8.33 35.40 29.53
N GLU A 484 -8.89 36.02 30.56
CA GLU A 484 -8.18 37.02 31.37
C GLU A 484 -6.92 36.44 32.00
N LEU A 485 -7.01 35.27 32.63
CA LEU A 485 -5.86 34.61 33.25
C LEU A 485 -4.77 34.29 32.21
N LEU A 486 -5.14 33.75 31.05
CA LEU A 486 -4.19 33.45 29.99
C LEU A 486 -3.41 34.70 29.55
N LYS A 487 -4.08 35.85 29.44
CA LYS A 487 -3.45 37.14 29.14
C LYS A 487 -2.52 37.62 30.26
N GLU A 488 -2.94 37.49 31.51
CA GLU A 488 -2.16 37.88 32.69
C GLU A 488 -0.88 37.03 32.88
N GLU A 489 -0.96 35.75 32.56
CA GLU A 489 0.12 34.77 32.76
C GLU A 489 0.95 34.50 31.48
N ARG A 490 0.67 35.23 30.39
CA ARG A 490 1.46 35.19 29.15
C ARG A 490 2.89 35.65 29.40
N GLY A 491 3.86 34.79 29.10
CA GLY A 491 5.29 35.05 29.36
C GLY A 491 5.70 34.94 30.82
N ARG A 492 4.80 34.46 31.70
CA ARG A 492 5.07 34.13 33.10
C ARG A 492 4.90 32.64 33.34
N HIS A 493 3.65 32.18 33.43
CA HIS A 493 3.35 30.76 33.46
C HIS A 493 3.52 30.14 32.07
N PHE A 494 2.97 30.77 31.04
CA PHE A 494 2.83 30.18 29.71
C PHE A 494 3.80 30.78 28.70
N ASP A 495 4.26 29.93 27.78
CA ASP A 495 4.94 30.37 26.56
C ASP A 495 4.09 31.42 25.82
N PRO A 496 4.64 32.62 25.51
CA PRO A 496 3.90 33.66 24.81
C PRO A 496 3.27 33.22 23.48
N GLU A 497 3.98 32.41 22.69
CA GLU A 497 3.52 31.96 21.37
C GLU A 497 2.36 30.97 21.51
N ILE A 498 2.51 29.97 22.36
CA ILE A 498 1.46 28.97 22.62
C ILE A 498 0.24 29.62 23.28
N CYS A 499 0.47 30.58 24.19
CA CYS A 499 -0.60 31.34 24.82
C CYS A 499 -1.41 32.16 23.80
N ASP A 500 -0.73 32.85 22.87
CA ASP A 500 -1.40 33.60 21.81
C ASP A 500 -2.20 32.65 20.90
N LEU A 501 -1.66 31.47 20.57
CA LEU A 501 -2.40 30.45 19.82
C LEU A 501 -3.64 29.96 20.57
N ALA A 502 -3.54 29.71 21.88
CA ALA A 502 -4.65 29.27 22.70
C ALA A 502 -5.74 30.34 22.81
N ILE A 503 -5.37 31.62 23.01
CA ILE A 503 -6.31 32.75 23.06
C ILE A 503 -7.02 32.93 21.72
N ASN A 504 -6.27 32.94 20.62
CA ASN A 504 -6.82 33.15 19.27
C ASN A 504 -7.73 32.01 18.81
N ASN A 505 -7.63 30.83 19.42
CA ASN A 505 -8.41 29.64 19.08
C ASN A 505 -9.26 29.14 20.26
N PHE A 506 -9.55 30.00 21.25
CA PHE A 506 -10.16 29.59 22.50
C PHE A 506 -11.53 28.91 22.31
N ASP A 507 -12.38 29.45 21.42
CA ASP A 507 -13.69 28.85 21.10
C ASP A 507 -13.55 27.42 20.56
N ARG A 508 -12.51 27.17 19.75
CA ARG A 508 -12.24 25.84 19.22
C ARG A 508 -11.76 24.89 20.32
N ILE A 509 -10.94 25.36 21.24
CA ILE A 509 -10.47 24.60 22.42
C ILE A 509 -11.67 24.23 23.31
N MET A 510 -12.59 25.16 23.55
CA MET A 510 -13.82 24.88 24.30
C MET A 510 -14.70 23.85 23.58
N ALA A 511 -14.86 23.97 22.26
CA ALA A 511 -15.59 22.96 21.47
C ALA A 511 -14.95 21.57 21.52
N LEU A 512 -13.62 21.46 21.65
CA LEU A 512 -12.94 20.17 21.87
C LEU A 512 -13.28 19.56 23.22
N ARG A 513 -13.45 20.38 24.26
CA ARG A 513 -13.89 19.91 25.59
C ARG A 513 -15.29 19.33 25.56
N ASP A 514 -16.20 19.97 24.80
CA ASP A 514 -17.61 19.55 24.70
C ASP A 514 -17.78 18.15 24.07
N ILE A 515 -16.75 17.61 23.42
CA ILE A 515 -16.73 16.23 22.91
C ILE A 515 -16.79 15.20 24.07
N TYR A 516 -16.20 15.53 25.22
CA TYR A 516 -16.13 14.66 26.39
C TYR A 516 -16.57 15.40 27.66
N PRO A 517 -17.89 15.58 27.88
CA PRO A 517 -18.41 16.22 29.08
C PRO A 517 -18.07 15.42 30.36
N ASP A 518 -18.11 16.13 31.49
CA ASP A 518 -17.89 15.58 32.84
C ASP A 518 -19.07 14.74 33.35
#